data_AF-A0A3B9Z1Z3-F1
#
_entry.id   AF-A0A3B9Z1Z3-F1
#
_cell.length_a   1.000
_cell.length_b   1.000
_cell.length_c   1.000
_cell.angle_alpha   90.00
_cell.angle_beta   90.00
_cell.angle_gamma   90.00
#
_symmetry.space_group_name_H-M   'P 1'
#
loop_
_entity.id
_entity.type
_entity.pdbx_description
1 polymer ?
#
loop_
_entity_poly.entity_id
_entity_poly.type
_entity_poly.pdbx_seq_one_letter_code
_entity_poly.pdbx_strand_id
1 'polypeptide(L)'
;MRRTHEWASTTECAWLGLKGILTENGIRQMLERRATQAGLGHLNLHRLRHTWAHHMKLSGMPDSDLQNQGGWSSPAMLARYGASATGERARKAHRRYSLGDKV
;
A
#
# COMPACT_ATOMS: atom_id res chain seq x y z
N MET A 1 -15.70 17.95 4.65
CA MET A 1 -14.30 18.35 4.37
C MET A 1 -13.62 18.70 5.68
N ARG A 2 -12.30 18.46 5.85
CA ARG A 2 -11.57 18.78 7.11
C ARG A 2 -11.78 20.23 7.55
N ARG A 3 -11.75 21.18 6.62
CA ARG A 3 -11.90 22.62 6.90
C ARG A 3 -13.14 22.99 7.72
N THR A 4 -14.21 22.23 7.62
CA THR A 4 -15.48 22.48 8.33
C THR A 4 -15.70 21.54 9.52
N HIS A 5 -14.69 20.75 9.89
CA HIS A 5 -14.81 19.77 10.97
C HIS A 5 -14.54 20.45 12.32
N GLU A 6 -15.33 20.14 13.34
CA GLU A 6 -15.28 20.75 14.68
C GLU A 6 -13.86 20.79 15.27
N TRP A 7 -13.16 19.65 15.20
CA TRP A 7 -11.80 19.49 15.71
C TRP A 7 -10.68 19.99 14.78
N ALA A 8 -11.00 20.65 13.66
CA ALA A 8 -10.00 21.00 12.64
C ALA A 8 -9.06 22.14 13.06
N SER A 9 -9.51 23.03 13.94
CA SER A 9 -8.71 24.15 14.45
C SER A 9 -7.78 23.73 15.59
N THR A 10 -7.99 22.57 16.21
CA THR A 10 -7.25 22.13 17.41
C THR A 10 -6.02 21.29 17.09
N THR A 11 -5.84 20.88 15.83
CA THR A 11 -4.76 19.96 15.43
C THR A 11 -4.57 19.97 13.91
N GLU A 12 -3.34 19.72 13.45
CA GLU A 12 -3.05 19.51 12.02
C GLU A 12 -3.37 18.09 11.53
N CYS A 13 -3.69 17.16 12.44
CA CYS A 13 -3.99 15.78 12.06
C CYS A 13 -5.10 15.71 11.00
N ALA A 14 -4.87 14.88 9.97
CA ALA A 14 -5.83 14.67 8.89
C ALA A 14 -7.02 13.81 9.30
N TRP A 15 -6.80 12.86 10.23
CA TRP A 15 -7.80 11.89 10.65
C TRP A 15 -8.55 12.39 11.88
N LEU A 16 -9.74 12.92 11.66
CA LEU A 16 -10.62 13.44 12.69
C LEU A 16 -11.89 12.59 12.77
N GLY A 17 -12.30 12.27 13.99
CA GLY A 17 -13.55 11.60 14.31
C GLY A 17 -14.44 12.49 15.18
N LEU A 18 -15.59 11.93 15.59
CA LEU A 18 -16.61 12.68 16.34
C LEU A 18 -16.10 13.24 17.68
N LYS A 19 -15.12 12.58 18.30
CA LYS A 19 -14.57 12.93 19.62
C LYS A 19 -13.11 13.43 19.55
N GLY A 20 -12.66 13.93 18.40
CA GLY A 20 -11.28 14.41 18.22
C GLY A 20 -10.46 13.56 17.25
N ILE A 21 -9.14 13.53 17.44
CA ILE A 21 -8.20 12.83 16.54
C ILE A 21 -8.49 11.32 16.57
N LEU A 22 -8.54 10.68 15.41
CA LEU A 22 -8.64 9.23 15.34
C LEU A 22 -7.31 8.59 15.75
N THR A 23 -7.40 7.65 16.68
CA THR A 23 -6.28 6.77 17.02
C THR A 23 -6.04 5.75 15.91
N GLU A 24 -4.89 5.09 15.95
CA GLU A 24 -4.59 3.95 15.06
C GLU A 24 -5.71 2.90 15.09
N ASN A 25 -6.21 2.58 16.28
CA ASN A 25 -7.33 1.66 16.46
C ASN A 25 -8.63 2.16 15.81
N GLY A 26 -8.89 3.47 15.88
CA GLY A 26 -10.04 4.09 15.22
C GLY A 26 -9.94 4.02 13.69
N ILE A 27 -8.75 4.27 13.13
CA ILE A 27 -8.48 4.12 11.70
C ILE A 27 -8.67 2.66 11.28
N ARG A 28 -8.18 1.70 12.08
CA ARG A 28 -8.35 0.27 11.81
C ARG A 28 -9.83 -0.13 11.72
N GLN A 29 -10.63 0.24 12.71
CA GLN A 29 -12.07 -0.07 12.72
C GLN A 29 -12.81 0.61 11.56
N MET A 30 -12.43 1.84 11.22
CA MET A 30 -12.98 2.54 10.05
C MET A 30 -12.70 1.74 8.77
N LEU A 31 -11.47 1.28 8.57
CA LEU A 31 -11.09 0.50 7.38
C LEU A 31 -11.76 -0.87 7.34
N GLU A 32 -11.87 -1.58 8.47
CA GLU A 32 -12.61 -2.85 8.56
C GLU A 32 -14.07 -2.68 8.15
N ARG A 33 -14.75 -1.63 8.63
CA ARG A 33 -16.12 -1.32 8.21
C ARG A 33 -16.21 -1.07 6.70
N ARG A 34 -15.25 -0.35 6.11
CA ARG A 34 -15.21 -0.12 4.65
C ARG A 34 -14.97 -1.40 3.87
N ALA A 35 -14.13 -2.30 4.38
CA ALA A 35 -13.90 -3.60 3.76
C ALA A 35 -15.18 -4.44 3.73
N THR A 36 -15.93 -4.48 4.83
CA THR A 36 -17.23 -5.15 4.88
C THR A 36 -18.23 -4.55 3.89
N GLN A 37 -18.32 -3.21 3.83
CA GLN A 37 -19.19 -2.51 2.87
C GLN A 37 -18.83 -2.79 1.41
N ALA A 38 -17.54 -2.99 1.12
CA ALA A 38 -17.05 -3.37 -0.20
C ALA A 38 -17.19 -4.88 -0.50
N GLY A 39 -17.79 -5.67 0.40
CA GLY A 39 -17.94 -7.13 0.23
C GLY A 39 -16.66 -7.93 0.42
N LEU A 40 -15.60 -7.33 0.98
CA LEU A 40 -14.29 -7.97 1.17
C LEU A 40 -14.19 -8.77 2.48
N GLY A 41 -15.12 -8.54 3.42
CA GLY A 41 -15.11 -9.18 4.75
C GLY A 41 -13.91 -8.74 5.60
N HIS A 42 -13.22 -9.70 6.22
CA HIS A 42 -12.06 -9.40 7.06
C HIS A 42 -10.86 -8.93 6.23
N LEU A 43 -10.39 -7.72 6.50
CA LEU A 43 -9.23 -7.12 5.84
C LEU A 43 -8.07 -6.96 6.82
N ASN A 44 -7.00 -7.73 6.60
CA ASN A 44 -5.72 -7.44 7.24
C ASN A 44 -5.08 -6.22 6.56
N LEU A 45 -4.99 -5.11 7.29
CA LEU A 45 -4.47 -3.83 6.78
C LEU A 45 -3.06 -3.92 6.19
N HIS A 46 -2.23 -4.81 6.73
CA HIS A 46 -0.88 -5.01 6.23
C HIS A 46 -0.86 -5.58 4.81
N ARG A 47 -1.92 -6.30 4.41
CA ARG A 47 -2.06 -6.80 3.03
C ARG A 47 -2.22 -5.66 2.03
N LEU A 48 -2.84 -4.53 2.41
CA LEU A 48 -2.91 -3.35 1.54
C LEU A 48 -1.51 -2.86 1.17
N ARG A 49 -0.58 -2.90 2.14
CA ARG A 49 0.82 -2.53 1.93
C ARG A 49 1.54 -3.50 1.00
N HIS A 50 1.28 -4.80 1.12
CA HIS A 50 1.77 -5.81 0.17
C HIS A 50 1.22 -5.59 -1.25
N THR A 51 -0.08 -5.31 -1.37
CA THR A 51 -0.73 -5.05 -2.66
C THR A 51 -0.15 -3.81 -3.33
N TRP A 52 0.04 -2.72 -2.59
CA TRP A 52 0.71 -1.53 -3.12
C TRP A 52 2.12 -1.84 -3.63
N ALA A 53 2.95 -2.51 -2.81
CA ALA A 53 4.32 -2.87 -3.19
C ALA A 53 4.35 -3.78 -4.44
N HIS A 54 3.43 -4.74 -4.52
CA HIS A 54 3.25 -5.61 -5.67
C HIS A 54 2.95 -4.82 -6.95
N HIS A 55 1.98 -3.90 -6.91
CA HIS A 55 1.61 -3.09 -8.06
C HIS A 55 2.72 -2.12 -8.49
N MET A 56 3.43 -1.49 -7.54
CA MET A 56 4.56 -0.62 -7.87
C MET A 56 5.70 -1.40 -8.54
N LYS A 57 5.94 -2.64 -8.12
CA LYS A 57 6.93 -3.49 -8.81
C LYS A 57 6.45 -3.93 -10.19
N LEU A 58 5.16 -4.17 -10.39
CA LEU A 58 4.60 -4.49 -11.71
C LEU A 58 4.62 -3.31 -12.69
N SER A 59 4.52 -2.08 -12.19
CA SER A 59 4.69 -0.85 -12.98
C SER A 59 6.15 -0.56 -13.31
N GLY A 60 7.10 -1.27 -12.70
CA GLY A 60 8.54 -1.13 -12.96
C GLY A 60 9.25 -0.12 -12.06
N MET A 61 8.65 0.25 -10.91
CA MET A 61 9.31 1.13 -9.95
C MET A 61 10.64 0.53 -9.45
N PRO A 62 11.73 1.30 -9.42
CA PRO A 62 13.00 0.88 -8.85
C PRO A 62 12.91 0.50 -7.38
N ASP A 63 13.77 -0.42 -6.97
CA ASP A 63 13.81 -0.99 -5.62
C ASP A 63 14.16 0.07 -4.57
N SER A 64 15.09 0.97 -4.90
CA SER A 64 15.47 2.13 -4.07
C SER A 64 14.30 3.07 -3.81
N ASP A 65 13.51 3.36 -4.85
CA ASP A 65 12.38 4.28 -4.75
C ASP A 65 11.23 3.66 -3.96
N LEU A 66 10.99 2.37 -4.18
CA LEU A 66 9.99 1.63 -3.42
C LEU A 66 10.38 1.49 -1.95
N GLN A 67 11.68 1.32 -1.67
CA GLN A 67 12.20 1.30 -0.32
C GLN A 67 12.03 2.65 0.38
N ASN A 68 12.35 3.75 -0.30
CA ASN A 68 12.20 5.11 0.21
C ASN A 68 10.73 5.47 0.46
N GLN A 69 9.85 5.29 -0.54
CA GLN A 69 8.42 5.55 -0.40
C GLN A 69 7.75 4.63 0.63
N GLY A 70 8.28 3.42 0.78
CA GLY A 70 7.87 2.51 1.83
C GLY A 70 8.37 2.93 3.22
N GLY A 71 9.40 3.76 3.36
CA GLY A 71 10.04 3.99 4.65
C GLY A 71 10.64 2.70 5.22
N TRP A 72 11.20 1.84 4.37
CA TRP A 72 11.86 0.61 4.79
C TRP A 72 13.36 0.83 4.93
N SER A 73 13.91 0.53 6.11
CA SER A 73 15.35 0.66 6.36
C SER A 73 16.20 -0.45 5.72
N SER A 74 15.60 -1.59 5.34
CA SER A 74 16.32 -2.75 4.83
C SER A 74 15.76 -3.28 3.50
N PRO A 75 16.63 -3.66 2.54
CA PRO A 75 16.23 -4.39 1.34
C PRO A 75 15.51 -5.73 1.63
N ALA A 76 15.76 -6.35 2.79
CA ALA A 76 15.06 -7.57 3.19
C ALA A 76 13.55 -7.33 3.36
N MET A 77 13.15 -6.13 3.82
CA MET A 77 11.74 -5.76 3.90
C MET A 77 11.13 -5.64 2.52
N LEU A 78 11.83 -5.02 1.57
CA LEU A 78 11.39 -4.95 0.17
C LEU A 78 11.15 -6.35 -0.40
N ALA A 79 12.04 -7.31 -0.14
CA ALA A 79 11.85 -8.69 -0.57
C ALA A 79 10.57 -9.30 0.03
N ARG A 80 10.31 -9.09 1.33
CA ARG A 80 9.08 -9.56 2.00
C ARG A 80 7.80 -8.94 1.42
N TYR A 81 7.80 -7.66 1.06
CA TYR A 81 6.62 -6.99 0.52
C TYR A 81 6.42 -7.18 -0.99
N GLY A 82 7.52 -7.30 -1.75
CA GLY A 82 7.53 -7.44 -3.21
C GLY A 82 7.60 -8.89 -3.71
N ALA A 83 7.74 -9.89 -2.81
CA ALA A 83 7.87 -11.30 -3.13
C ALA A 83 6.71 -11.84 -3.98
N SER A 84 5.48 -11.40 -3.73
CA SER A 84 4.29 -11.88 -4.45
C SER A 84 4.33 -11.55 -5.95
N ALA A 85 5.03 -10.48 -6.36
CA ALA A 85 5.17 -10.11 -7.78
C ALA A 85 6.40 -10.73 -8.46
N THR A 86 7.28 -11.45 -7.76
CA THR A 86 8.54 -11.92 -8.35
C THR A 86 8.33 -12.88 -9.52
N GLY A 87 7.43 -13.87 -9.39
CA GLY A 87 7.16 -14.83 -10.45
C GLY A 87 6.44 -14.23 -11.67
N GLU A 88 5.56 -13.25 -11.47
CA GLU A 88 4.86 -12.58 -12.56
C GLU A 88 5.77 -11.60 -13.31
N ARG A 89 6.61 -10.87 -12.57
CA ARG A 89 7.65 -10.00 -13.17
C ARG A 89 8.67 -10.78 -13.97
N ALA A 90 9.14 -11.92 -13.47
CA ALA A 90 10.10 -12.76 -14.19
C ALA A 90 9.54 -13.19 -15.55
N ARG A 91 8.28 -13.62 -15.60
CA ARG A 91 7.60 -13.99 -16.85
C ARG A 91 7.41 -12.78 -17.79
N LYS A 92 7.01 -11.63 -17.25
CA LYS A 92 6.84 -10.40 -18.05
C LYS A 92 8.18 -9.88 -18.60
N ALA A 93 9.24 -9.93 -17.81
CA ALA A 93 10.59 -9.56 -18.22
C ALA A 93 11.13 -10.53 -19.28
N HIS A 94 10.95 -11.84 -19.08
CA HIS A 94 11.32 -12.84 -20.08
C HIS A 94 10.65 -12.54 -21.43
N ARG A 95 9.33 -12.32 -21.47
CA ARG A 95 8.64 -11.92 -22.71
C ARG A 95 9.17 -10.63 -23.34
N ARG A 96 9.59 -9.66 -22.53
CA ARG A 96 10.06 -8.35 -23.02
C ARG A 96 11.49 -8.38 -23.56
N TYR A 97 12.35 -9.23 -23.00
CA TYR A 97 13.77 -9.27 -23.30
C TYR A 97 14.22 -10.59 -23.97
N SER A 98 13.29 -11.49 -24.27
CA SER A 98 13.55 -12.72 -25.02
C SER A 98 14.26 -12.39 -26.33
N LEU A 99 15.43 -13.00 -26.54
CA LEU A 99 16.21 -12.87 -27.77
C LEU A 99 15.58 -13.67 -28.92
N GLY A 100 14.83 -14.73 -28.62
CA GLY A 100 14.17 -15.57 -29.62
C GLY A 100 12.99 -14.90 -30.34
N ASP A 101 12.42 -13.84 -29.75
CA ASP A 101 11.33 -13.05 -30.37
C ASP A 101 11.85 -11.90 -31.25
N LYS A 102 13.19 -11.81 -31.44
CA LYS A 102 13.86 -10.74 -32.21
C LYS A 102 14.54 -11.24 -33.50
N VAL A 103 14.30 -12.50 -33.90
CA VAL A 103 14.87 -13.13 -35.10
C VAL A 103 13.78 -13.38 -36.13
#